data_AF-A0A812XHF8-F1
#
_entry.id   AF-A0A812XHF8-F1
#
_cell.length_a   1.000
_cell.length_b   1.000
_cell.length_c   1.000
_cell.angle_alpha   90.00
_cell.angle_beta   90.00
_cell.angle_gamma   90.00
#
_symmetry.space_group_name_H-M   'P 1'
#
loop_
_entity.id
_entity.type
_entity.pdbx_description
1 polymer ?
#
loop_
_entity_poly.entity_id
_entity_poly.type
_entity_poly.pdbx_seq_one_letter_code
_entity_poly.pdbx_strand_id
1 'polypeptide(L)'
;MEYHYCHEDFDNAQLQMLVQRGRTQDGCFRSAAAIWEEREGGQMRHLWQTTATKQHLNSMLALFFGRILALHKDFLHKPEHTYSIVAEFLGARYKYPKGTSFGRFNVVGGHRTDLCRNGSLVRRLQKMLEPEYQAQILFLRRAGSPVPESLTQRVSRCKFADDHRHRCAGRETAC
;
A
#
# COMPACT_ATOMS: atom_id res chain seq x y z
N MET A 1 1.76 -20.93 -5.40
CA MET A 1 1.52 -20.96 -3.94
C MET A 1 0.98 -19.60 -3.54
N GLU A 2 -0.28 -19.55 -3.12
CA GLU A 2 -0.81 -18.37 -2.42
C GLU A 2 -0.36 -18.46 -0.96
N TYR A 3 0.27 -17.40 -0.47
CA TYR A 3 0.67 -17.33 0.94
C TYR A 3 -0.41 -16.59 1.72
N HIS A 4 -0.83 -17.15 2.85
CA HIS A 4 -1.88 -16.56 3.68
C HIS A 4 -1.35 -16.18 5.07
N TYR A 5 -1.91 -15.11 5.63
CA TYR A 5 -1.64 -14.70 7.00
C TYR A 5 -2.67 -15.39 7.91
N CYS A 6 -2.21 -16.09 8.94
CA CYS A 6 -3.08 -16.80 9.88
C CYS A 6 -2.70 -16.39 11.29
N HIS A 7 -3.68 -15.95 12.06
CA HIS A 7 -3.47 -15.56 13.45
C HIS A 7 -3.51 -16.79 14.36
N GLU A 8 -2.62 -16.84 15.35
CA GLU A 8 -2.60 -17.91 16.36
C GLU A 8 -3.92 -18.01 17.13
N ASP A 9 -4.52 -16.85 17.42
CA ASP A 9 -5.86 -16.73 18.00
C ASP A 9 -6.83 -16.29 16.89
N PHE A 10 -7.39 -17.27 16.18
CA PHE A 10 -8.29 -17.03 15.05
C PHE A 10 -9.55 -16.27 15.49
N ASP A 11 -10.09 -16.58 16.67
CA ASP A 11 -11.31 -15.95 17.19
C ASP A 11 -11.09 -14.47 17.49
N ASN A 12 -10.00 -14.14 18.20
CA ASN A 12 -9.62 -12.76 18.44
C ASN A 12 -9.26 -12.01 17.16
N ALA A 13 -8.61 -12.67 16.21
CA ALA A 13 -8.32 -12.08 14.91
C ALA A 13 -9.57 -11.85 14.07
N GLN A 14 -10.57 -12.73 14.16
CA GLN A 14 -11.86 -12.54 13.53
C GLN A 14 -12.61 -11.36 14.18
N LEU A 15 -12.60 -11.26 15.52
CA LEU A 15 -13.13 -10.11 16.26
C LEU A 15 -12.45 -8.80 15.85
N GLN A 16 -11.16 -8.85 15.53
CA GLN A 16 -10.38 -7.71 15.06
C GLN A 16 -10.46 -7.49 13.54
N MET A 17 -11.26 -8.29 12.82
CA MET A 17 -11.44 -8.25 11.37
C MET A 17 -10.13 -8.40 10.58
N LEU A 18 -9.22 -9.26 11.06
CA LEU A 18 -7.94 -9.53 10.42
C LEU A 18 -8.00 -10.74 9.46
N VAL A 19 -9.01 -11.61 9.61
CA VAL A 19 -9.21 -12.84 8.82
C VAL A 19 -10.68 -13.00 8.41
N GLN A 20 -10.92 -13.59 7.23
CA GLN A 20 -12.27 -13.99 6.78
C GLN A 20 -12.54 -15.46 7.16
N ARG A 21 -13.79 -15.80 7.51
CA ARG A 21 -14.21 -17.19 7.82
C ARG A 21 -14.04 -18.09 6.59
N GLY A 22 -13.39 -19.24 6.75
CA GLY A 22 -13.40 -20.34 5.77
C GLY A 22 -12.11 -20.65 5.02
N ARG A 23 -10.94 -20.09 5.37
CA ARG A 23 -9.65 -20.46 4.76
C ARG A 23 -8.85 -21.38 5.68
N THR A 24 -8.36 -22.49 5.12
CA THR A 24 -7.59 -23.55 5.80
C THR A 24 -6.18 -23.08 6.20
N GLN A 25 -5.59 -23.77 7.19
CA GLN A 25 -4.32 -23.43 7.86
C GLN A 25 -3.03 -23.81 7.09
N ASP A 26 -3.13 -24.48 5.94
CA ASP A 26 -1.95 -24.96 5.22
C ASP A 26 -1.28 -23.81 4.45
N GLY A 27 0.04 -23.62 4.65
CA GLY A 27 0.83 -22.55 3.99
C GLY A 27 0.77 -21.17 4.68
N CYS A 28 0.46 -21.14 5.98
CA CYS A 28 0.24 -19.92 6.75
C CYS A 28 1.50 -19.32 7.41
N PHE A 29 1.62 -17.99 7.39
CA PHE A 29 2.54 -17.24 8.26
C PHE A 29 1.86 -16.85 9.58
N ARG A 30 2.52 -17.12 10.71
CA ARG A 30 2.00 -16.89 12.08
C ARG A 30 2.05 -15.41 12.52
N SER A 31 2.89 -14.60 11.89
CA SER A 31 3.03 -13.17 12.20
C SER A 31 3.63 -12.39 11.04
N ALA A 32 3.55 -11.05 11.05
CA ALA A 32 4.28 -10.23 10.09
C ALA A 32 5.81 -10.39 10.24
N ALA A 33 6.28 -10.80 11.43
CA ALA A 33 7.67 -11.15 11.66
C ALA A 33 8.05 -12.47 10.97
N ALA A 34 7.16 -13.44 10.85
CA ALA A 34 7.42 -14.67 10.10
C ALA A 34 7.64 -14.40 8.60
N ILE A 35 6.88 -13.47 8.01
CA ILE A 35 7.10 -12.99 6.63
C ILE A 35 8.50 -12.37 6.47
N TRP A 36 8.98 -11.72 7.53
CA TRP A 36 10.32 -11.13 7.54
C TRP A 36 11.43 -12.17 7.61
N GLU A 37 11.27 -13.20 8.44
CA GLU A 37 12.22 -14.31 8.57
C GLU A 37 12.41 -15.05 7.24
N GLU A 38 11.33 -15.20 6.45
CA GLU A 38 11.37 -15.76 5.10
C GLU A 38 12.20 -14.95 4.08
N ARG A 39 12.54 -13.69 4.38
CA ARG A 39 13.35 -12.87 3.48
C ARG A 39 14.82 -13.27 3.49
N GLU A 40 15.35 -13.67 4.64
CA GLU A 40 16.79 -13.94 4.79
C GLU A 40 17.16 -15.38 4.33
N GLY A 41 16.24 -16.34 4.46
CA GLY A 41 16.50 -17.74 4.08
C GLY A 41 15.31 -18.51 3.47
N GLY A 42 14.16 -17.87 3.29
CA GLY A 42 12.91 -18.55 2.92
C GLY A 42 12.49 -18.42 1.45
N GLN A 43 11.33 -19.00 1.13
CA GLN A 43 10.82 -19.12 -0.24
C GLN A 43 10.47 -17.75 -0.87
N MET A 44 10.30 -16.72 -0.03
CA MET A 44 9.94 -15.36 -0.45
C MET A 44 11.13 -14.49 -0.85
N ARG A 45 12.39 -14.92 -0.60
CA ARG A 45 13.60 -14.14 -0.92
C ARG A 45 13.64 -13.69 -2.38
N HIS A 46 13.28 -14.57 -3.32
CA HIS A 46 13.25 -14.24 -4.75
C HIS A 46 12.21 -13.16 -5.06
N LEU A 47 11.02 -13.26 -4.47
CA LEU A 47 9.97 -12.25 -4.63
C LEU A 47 10.50 -10.89 -4.16
N TRP A 48 11.11 -10.79 -2.99
CA TRP A 48 11.70 -9.54 -2.48
C TRP A 48 12.83 -8.97 -3.35
N GLN A 49 13.61 -9.82 -4.00
CA GLN A 49 14.71 -9.39 -4.88
C GLN A 49 14.22 -8.94 -6.26
N THR A 50 13.20 -9.61 -6.80
CA THR A 50 12.65 -9.36 -8.15
C THR A 50 11.54 -8.33 -8.19
N THR A 51 10.89 -8.04 -7.06
CA THR A 51 9.85 -7.01 -6.96
C THR A 51 10.38 -5.63 -6.55
N ALA A 52 11.70 -5.47 -6.51
CA ALA A 52 12.34 -4.21 -6.14
C ALA A 52 12.09 -3.14 -7.22
N THR A 53 11.00 -2.38 -7.06
CA THR A 53 10.53 -1.39 -8.02
C THR A 53 11.64 -0.41 -8.44
N LYS A 54 12.55 -0.03 -7.53
CA LYS A 54 13.66 0.89 -7.81
C LYS A 54 14.48 0.50 -9.04
N GLN A 55 14.64 -0.79 -9.33
CA GLN A 55 15.46 -1.26 -10.45
C GLN A 55 14.81 -0.91 -11.79
N HIS A 56 13.48 -0.80 -11.82
CA HIS A 56 12.70 -0.55 -13.03
C HIS A 56 12.35 0.93 -13.23
N LEU A 57 12.34 1.74 -12.17
CA LEU A 57 11.90 3.15 -12.24
C LEU A 57 12.71 3.97 -13.27
N ASN A 58 14.03 3.82 -13.33
CA ASN A 58 14.86 4.54 -14.29
C ASN A 58 14.58 4.09 -15.72
N SER A 59 14.44 2.78 -15.96
CA SER A 59 14.11 2.23 -17.28
C SER A 59 12.74 2.70 -17.75
N MET A 60 11.75 2.77 -16.84
CA MET A 60 10.44 3.32 -17.17
C MET A 60 10.52 4.79 -17.59
N LEU A 61 11.27 5.62 -16.85
CA LEU A 61 11.47 7.03 -17.25
C LEU A 61 12.17 7.15 -18.60
N ALA A 62 13.19 6.34 -18.85
CA ALA A 62 13.93 6.39 -20.11
C ALA A 62 13.05 6.00 -21.31
N LEU A 63 12.24 4.94 -21.17
CA LEU A 63 11.42 4.40 -22.25
C LEU A 63 10.16 5.22 -22.53
N PHE A 64 9.59 5.83 -21.49
CA PHE A 64 8.28 6.48 -21.57
C PHE A 64 8.32 7.94 -21.09
N PHE A 65 9.45 8.61 -21.23
CA PHE A 65 9.57 10.02 -20.87
C PHE A 65 8.47 10.86 -21.54
N GLY A 66 7.80 11.72 -20.77
CA GLY A 66 6.65 12.51 -21.23
C GLY A 66 5.36 11.72 -21.51
N ARG A 67 5.39 10.38 -21.41
CA ARG A 67 4.26 9.46 -21.60
C ARG A 67 3.95 8.64 -20.34
N ILE A 68 4.52 9.02 -19.20
CA ILE A 68 4.19 8.47 -17.89
C ILE A 68 3.58 9.57 -17.04
N LEU A 69 2.43 9.27 -16.45
CA LEU A 69 1.89 10.03 -15.33
C LEU A 69 2.26 9.30 -14.03
N ALA A 70 3.23 9.85 -13.30
CA ALA A 70 3.61 9.32 -12.01
C ALA A 70 2.69 9.88 -10.92
N LEU A 71 1.86 9.02 -10.30
CA LEU A 71 0.99 9.41 -9.18
C LEU A 71 1.36 8.65 -7.92
N HIS A 72 1.54 9.37 -6.83
CA HIS A 72 1.63 8.77 -5.51
C HIS A 72 0.23 8.49 -4.94
N LYS A 73 0.05 7.35 -4.27
CA LYS A 73 -1.24 6.93 -3.70
C LYS A 73 -1.87 7.95 -2.75
N ASP A 74 -1.07 8.80 -2.12
CA ASP A 74 -1.59 9.78 -1.15
C ASP A 74 -2.35 10.92 -1.81
N PHE A 75 -2.19 11.15 -3.12
CA PHE A 75 -3.04 12.10 -3.83
C PHE A 75 -4.48 11.59 -3.94
N LEU A 76 -4.72 10.28 -3.86
CA LEU A 76 -6.07 9.68 -3.88
C LEU A 76 -6.93 10.06 -2.65
N HIS A 77 -6.38 10.80 -1.67
CA HIS A 77 -7.18 11.46 -0.64
C HIS A 77 -7.98 12.67 -1.16
N LYS A 78 -7.58 13.24 -2.30
CA LYS A 78 -8.30 14.27 -3.06
C LYS A 78 -8.69 13.68 -4.42
N PRO A 79 -9.69 12.78 -4.47
CA PRO A 79 -9.98 11.97 -5.65
C PRO A 79 -10.38 12.81 -6.85
N GLU A 80 -11.24 13.83 -6.67
CA GLU A 80 -11.64 14.74 -7.74
C GLU A 80 -10.45 15.39 -8.44
N HIS A 81 -9.52 15.93 -7.66
CA HIS A 81 -8.30 16.55 -8.20
C HIS A 81 -7.41 15.53 -8.91
N THR A 82 -7.18 14.38 -8.28
CA THR A 82 -6.29 13.34 -8.83
C THR A 82 -6.85 12.75 -10.12
N TYR A 83 -8.13 12.41 -10.16
CA TYR A 83 -8.76 11.89 -11.36
C TYR A 83 -8.85 12.95 -12.45
N SER A 84 -9.01 14.22 -12.11
CA SER A 84 -8.92 15.29 -13.11
C SER A 84 -7.54 15.35 -13.77
N ILE A 85 -6.45 15.19 -13.01
CA ILE A 85 -5.08 15.10 -13.56
C ILE A 85 -4.94 13.86 -14.46
N VAL A 86 -5.49 12.72 -14.05
CA VAL A 86 -5.48 11.49 -14.88
C VAL A 86 -6.24 11.72 -16.18
N ALA A 87 -7.44 12.31 -16.12
CA ALA A 87 -8.25 12.58 -17.29
C ALA A 87 -7.54 13.54 -18.25
N GLU A 88 -6.94 14.62 -17.73
CA GLU A 88 -6.15 15.58 -18.52
C GLU A 88 -4.95 14.91 -19.21
N PHE A 89 -4.20 14.09 -18.47
CA PHE A 89 -3.08 13.33 -19.02
C PHE A 89 -3.51 12.37 -20.15
N LEU A 90 -4.69 11.76 -20.02
CA LEU A 90 -5.28 10.89 -21.05
C LEU A 90 -5.87 11.68 -22.24
N GLY A 91 -5.79 13.01 -22.23
CA GLY A 91 -6.32 13.86 -23.31
C GLY A 91 -7.84 14.04 -23.24
N ALA A 92 -8.48 13.80 -22.10
CA ALA A 92 -9.89 14.06 -21.94
C ALA A 92 -10.15 15.56 -22.06
N ARG A 93 -10.95 15.94 -23.05
CA ARG A 93 -11.27 17.35 -23.35
C ARG A 93 -12.14 18.01 -22.27
N TYR A 94 -12.95 17.22 -21.57
CA TYR A 94 -13.92 17.70 -20.59
C TYR A 94 -13.54 17.20 -19.20
N LYS A 95 -13.60 18.12 -18.22
CA LYS A 95 -13.46 17.78 -16.80
C LYS A 95 -14.72 17.09 -16.30
N TYR A 96 -14.61 16.37 -15.20
CA TYR A 96 -15.76 15.81 -14.50
C TYR A 96 -16.77 16.92 -14.15
N PRO A 97 -18.08 16.72 -14.36
CA PRO A 97 -19.10 17.67 -13.95
C PRO A 97 -18.99 18.02 -12.47
N LYS A 98 -19.30 19.27 -12.11
CA LYS A 98 -19.38 19.68 -10.70
C LYS A 98 -20.37 18.77 -9.95
N GLY A 99 -19.98 18.29 -8.77
CA GLY A 99 -20.79 17.36 -7.99
C GLY A 99 -20.64 15.89 -8.36
N THR A 100 -19.71 15.54 -9.27
CA THR A 100 -19.36 14.14 -9.52
C THR A 100 -18.85 13.50 -8.22
N SER A 101 -19.49 12.39 -7.82
CA SER A 101 -19.08 11.62 -6.65
C SER A 101 -17.99 10.62 -7.03
N PHE A 102 -16.87 10.65 -6.32
CA PHE A 102 -15.78 9.70 -6.50
C PHE A 102 -15.80 8.69 -5.36
N GLY A 103 -16.46 7.56 -5.58
CA GLY A 103 -16.49 6.46 -4.63
C GLY A 103 -15.10 5.88 -4.37
N ARG A 104 -14.90 5.34 -3.16
CA ARG A 104 -13.80 4.41 -2.90
C ARG A 104 -14.32 3.00 -3.08
N PHE A 105 -13.93 2.37 -4.18
CA PHE A 105 -14.08 0.92 -4.31
C PHE A 105 -12.93 0.29 -3.54
N ASN A 106 -13.21 -0.21 -2.34
CA ASN A 106 -12.27 -1.08 -1.64
C ASN A 106 -12.25 -2.41 -2.42
N VAL A 107 -11.31 -2.53 -3.37
CA VAL A 107 -11.05 -3.80 -4.05
C VAL A 107 -10.54 -4.75 -2.96
N VAL A 108 -11.39 -5.71 -2.59
CA VAL A 108 -11.14 -6.82 -1.64
C VAL A 108 -10.24 -6.43 -0.47
N GLY A 109 -10.83 -6.15 0.69
CA GLY A 109 -10.11 -5.84 1.92
C GLY A 109 -8.94 -6.79 2.14
N GLY A 110 -7.72 -6.30 1.87
CA GLY A 110 -6.51 -7.08 2.10
C GLY A 110 -6.41 -7.46 3.57
N HIS A 111 -5.76 -8.59 3.86
CA HIS A 111 -5.55 -9.02 5.24
C HIS A 111 -4.84 -7.91 6.02
N ARG A 112 -5.50 -7.43 7.07
CA ARG A 112 -4.89 -6.51 8.02
C ARG A 112 -3.81 -7.29 8.77
N THR A 113 -2.57 -6.88 8.58
CA THR A 113 -1.44 -7.47 9.29
C THR A 113 -1.31 -6.85 10.68
N ASP A 114 -0.73 -7.60 11.62
CA ASP A 114 -0.33 -7.09 12.93
C ASP A 114 0.90 -6.16 12.87
N LEU A 115 1.36 -5.82 11.66
CA LEU A 115 2.58 -5.06 11.39
C LEU A 115 2.68 -3.79 12.23
N CYS A 116 1.58 -3.04 12.34
CA CYS A 116 1.56 -1.77 13.06
C CYS A 116 1.64 -1.90 14.58
N ARG A 117 1.45 -3.10 15.15
CA ARG A 117 1.62 -3.37 16.59
C ARG A 117 3.09 -3.56 16.96
N ASN A 118 3.93 -3.95 16.00
CA ASN A 118 5.34 -4.17 16.23
C ASN A 118 6.17 -2.97 15.74
N GLY A 119 6.31 -1.94 16.58
CA GLY A 119 7.04 -0.72 16.23
C GLY A 119 8.51 -0.97 15.85
N SER A 120 9.15 -1.98 16.42
CA SER A 120 10.53 -2.35 16.07
C SER A 120 10.62 -2.96 14.67
N LEU A 121 9.67 -3.83 14.30
CA LEU A 121 9.55 -4.38 12.94
C LEU A 121 9.29 -3.26 11.93
N VAL A 122 8.38 -2.32 12.23
CA VAL A 122 8.11 -1.16 11.37
C VAL A 122 9.36 -0.33 11.13
N ARG A 123 10.13 0.00 12.18
CA ARG A 123 11.39 0.75 12.04
C ARG A 123 12.41 0.00 11.20
N ARG A 124 12.52 -1.32 11.37
CA ARG A 124 13.43 -2.16 10.58
C ARG A 124 13.04 -2.19 9.10
N LEU A 125 11.75 -2.33 8.80
CA LEU A 125 11.19 -2.24 7.45
C LEU A 125 11.44 -0.88 6.82
N GLN A 126 11.21 0.22 7.55
CA GLN A 126 11.46 1.57 7.06
C GLN A 126 12.92 1.77 6.68
N LYS A 127 13.86 1.40 7.56
CA LYS A 127 15.30 1.50 7.28
C LYS A 127 15.69 0.69 6.04
N MET A 128 15.11 -0.49 5.89
CA MET A 128 15.40 -1.38 4.77
C MET A 128 14.84 -0.89 3.43
N LEU A 129 13.61 -0.36 3.44
CA LEU A 129 12.94 0.15 2.26
C LEU A 129 13.38 1.56 1.90
N GLU A 130 14.27 2.18 2.69
CA GLU A 130 14.80 3.52 2.43
C GLU A 130 15.33 3.71 1.00
N PRO A 131 16.09 2.76 0.40
CA PRO A 131 16.50 2.89 -1.00
C PRO A 131 15.32 2.90 -2.00
N GLU A 132 14.27 2.13 -1.74
CA GLU A 132 13.04 2.14 -2.56
C GLU A 132 12.33 3.49 -2.43
N TYR A 133 12.23 4.01 -1.21
CA TYR A 133 11.63 5.31 -0.96
C TYR A 133 12.37 6.45 -1.66
N GLN A 134 13.71 6.45 -1.59
CA GLN A 134 14.52 7.44 -2.30
C GLN A 134 14.35 7.33 -3.82
N ALA A 135 14.32 6.10 -4.36
CA ALA A 135 14.10 5.89 -5.78
C ALA A 135 12.73 6.40 -6.23
N GLN A 136 11.67 6.18 -5.43
CA GLN A 136 10.33 6.71 -5.71
C GLN A 136 10.29 8.24 -5.67
N ILE A 137 10.96 8.88 -4.69
CA ILE A 137 11.06 10.35 -4.62
C ILE A 137 11.75 10.90 -5.87
N LEU A 138 12.90 10.31 -6.25
CA LEU A 138 13.63 10.73 -7.43
C LEU A 138 12.82 10.53 -8.71
N PHE A 139 12.10 9.41 -8.80
CA PHE A 139 11.21 9.13 -9.92
C PHE A 139 10.10 10.17 -10.05
N LEU A 140 9.39 10.48 -8.96
CA LEU A 140 8.35 11.51 -8.95
C LEU A 140 8.90 12.87 -9.38
N ARG A 141 10.05 13.29 -8.82
CA ARG A 141 10.70 14.55 -9.19
C ARG A 141 11.05 14.60 -10.68
N ARG A 142 11.66 13.54 -11.21
CA ARG A 142 12.04 13.45 -12.63
C ARG A 142 10.84 13.40 -13.57
N ALA A 143 9.74 12.80 -13.13
CA ALA A 143 8.48 12.80 -13.86
C ALA A 143 7.73 14.16 -13.80
N GLY A 144 8.25 15.15 -13.05
CA GLY A 144 7.56 16.42 -12.83
C GLY A 144 6.37 16.35 -11.87
N SER A 145 6.21 15.22 -11.17
CA SER A 145 5.12 15.00 -10.22
C SER A 145 5.46 15.52 -8.83
N PRO A 146 4.47 16.07 -8.10
CA PRO A 146 4.68 16.49 -6.72
C PRO A 146 5.03 15.30 -5.81
N VAL A 147 5.94 15.52 -4.88
CA VAL A 147 6.30 14.55 -3.84
C VAL A 147 5.43 14.83 -2.61
N PRO A 148 4.57 13.89 -2.17
CA PRO A 148 3.71 14.12 -1.03
C PRO A 148 4.52 14.18 0.27
N GLU A 149 4.09 15.03 1.18
CA GLU A 149 4.78 15.28 2.45
C GLU A 149 4.89 14.01 3.31
N SER A 150 3.87 13.16 3.31
CA SER A 150 3.87 11.85 3.96
C SER A 150 5.05 10.96 3.53
N LEU A 151 5.44 11.01 2.25
CA LEU A 151 6.58 10.28 1.72
C LEU A 151 7.90 10.88 2.23
N THR A 152 8.00 12.21 2.21
CA THR A 152 9.18 12.96 2.72
C THR A 152 9.38 12.75 4.22
N GLN A 153 8.31 12.84 5.00
CA GLN A 153 8.30 12.67 6.46
C GLN A 153 8.33 11.20 6.90
N ARG A 154 8.36 10.24 5.95
CA ARG A 154 8.34 8.80 6.23
C ARG A 154 7.16 8.37 7.11
N VAL A 155 6.02 9.03 6.94
CA VAL A 155 4.80 8.73 7.70
C VAL A 155 4.19 7.45 7.17
N SER A 156 4.24 6.38 7.97
CA SER A 156 3.51 5.16 7.70
C SER A 156 2.05 5.27 8.16
N ARG A 157 1.17 4.46 7.57
CA ARG A 157 -0.24 4.38 8.00
C ARG A 157 -0.41 3.77 9.40
N CYS A 158 0.65 3.22 9.98
CA CYS A 158 0.61 2.68 11.34
C CYS A 158 0.36 3.74 12.42
N LYS A 159 0.60 5.03 12.12
CA LYS A 159 0.22 6.13 13.03
C LYS A 159 -1.31 6.25 13.24
N PHE A 160 -2.12 5.66 12.35
CA PHE A 160 -3.58 5.70 12.40
C PHE A 160 -4.22 4.36 12.79
N ALA A 161 -3.41 3.36 13.18
CA ALA A 161 -3.90 2.00 13.43
C ALA A 161 -4.91 1.93 14.59
N ASP A 162 -4.74 2.77 15.61
CA ASP A 162 -5.69 2.84 16.73
C ASP A 162 -6.96 3.63 16.39
N ASP A 163 -6.88 4.60 15.49
CA ASP A 163 -8.02 5.46 15.10
C ASP A 163 -9.06 4.72 14.23
N HIS A 164 -8.65 3.62 13.58
CA HIS A 164 -9.55 2.78 12.78
C HIS A 164 -10.48 1.87 13.61
N ARG A 165 -10.20 1.63 14.89
CA ARG A 165 -11.12 0.87 15.76
C ARG A 165 -12.43 1.62 15.99
N HIS A 166 -12.40 2.95 15.95
CA HIS A 166 -13.57 3.79 16.22
C HIS A 166 -14.44 4.06 14.99
N ARG A 167 -13.89 4.02 13.77
CA ARG A 167 -14.65 4.42 12.56
C ARG A 167 -15.51 3.32 11.94
N CYS A 168 -15.24 2.05 12.23
CA CYS A 168 -16.06 0.92 11.75
C CYS A 168 -17.09 0.45 12.79
N ALA A 169 -17.11 1.03 14.00
CA ALA A 169 -18.00 0.60 15.09
C ALA A 169 -19.48 1.02 14.92
N GLY A 170 -19.89 1.54 13.76
CA GLY A 170 -21.24 2.08 13.56
C GLY A 170 -21.76 2.07 12.12
N ARG A 171 -21.18 1.29 11.21
CA ARG A 171 -21.71 1.13 9.85
C ARG A 171 -21.86 -0.35 9.51
N GLU A 172 -23.10 -0.77 9.26
CA GLU A 172 -23.48 -2.11 8.79
C GLU A 172 -23.00 -2.42 7.36
N THR A 173 -22.31 -1.49 6.71
CA THR A 173 -21.73 -1.69 5.37
C THR A 173 -20.21 -1.80 5.49
N ALA A 174 -19.66 -2.80 4.79
CA ALA A 174 -18.27 -3.20 4.85
C ALA A 174 -17.30 -2.00 4.77
N CYS A 175 -16.46 -1.89 5.79
CA CYS A 175 -15.11 -1.35 5.65
C CYS A 175 -14.30 -2.31 4.77
#